data_AF-A0A0V0XKD4-F1
#
_entry.id   AF-A0A0V0XKD4-F1
#
_cell.length_a   1.000
_cell.length_b   1.000
_cell.length_c   1.000
_cell.angle_alpha   90.00
_cell.angle_beta   90.00
_cell.angle_gamma   90.00
#
_symmetry.space_group_name_H-M   'P 1'
#
loop_
_entity.id
_entity.type
_entity.pdbx_description
1 polymer ?
#
loop_
_entity_poly.entity_id
_entity_poly.type
_entity_poly.pdbx_seq_one_letter_code
_entity_poly.pdbx_strand_id
1 'polypeptide(L)'
;MCIRDSCDTITQVKEKCLDAIYRTTPYSRRPSALELDLEWRTGVSGRLVLQDLDVTTKPEPGGWKRLNTLAHYKVPNNASLALVPKQSSMYNLSLLSERSDKSSTFSLKNSPTLGRAFSPGKESSSDSGYKIYHLVKPHDHYYHHQQHQAELSGAERLGGKMVSEIYLTRLLTTKGTLQKFVEDLFEAIFSTAHRGNTLPLCIKYMYDFMDDQAAQHGIVDPEVVHTWKSNSLPLRFWVNLIKNPHFVFDIPRPAKIEGCLSVVAQTLMDSCSTQDPQLTKDSPSSKLLFARDIHSYREWVERYYMDVRDLPVISDQDMNAFLVEESRQQLTEFNVLGALNELYKYVNQYKEQLLAALEEDEFSRRNRLPAKFVQMQRIFDGEEQQSTTPALAVGSSMINTNNNSNNNNNNSYPSNPYIVSQSTLKVINPSSSSSSSNQHTGDNVNNNTSSSMNSSQAFA
;
A
#
# COMPACT_ATOMS: atom_id res chain seq x y z
N MET A 1 23.74 2.62 -22.17
CA MET A 1 22.91 3.15 -21.06
C MET A 1 23.43 4.54 -20.71
N CYS A 2 22.60 5.59 -20.79
CA CYS A 2 23.04 6.96 -20.52
C CYS A 2 22.79 7.31 -19.05
N ILE A 3 23.79 7.07 -18.19
CA ILE A 3 23.83 7.72 -16.88
C ILE A 3 24.27 9.17 -17.15
N ARG A 4 23.33 10.11 -17.06
CA ARG A 4 23.53 11.50 -17.53
C ARG A 4 24.12 12.42 -16.47
N ASP A 5 24.01 12.05 -15.19
CA ASP A 5 24.33 12.96 -14.09
C ASP A 5 25.62 12.53 -13.40
N SER A 6 26.68 13.32 -13.59
CA SER A 6 27.98 13.11 -12.93
C SER A 6 27.90 13.24 -11.40
N CYS A 7 26.79 13.79 -10.88
CA CYS A 7 26.53 13.95 -9.47
C CYS A 7 25.79 12.76 -8.83
N ASP A 8 25.43 11.70 -9.57
CA ASP A 8 24.83 10.51 -8.94
C ASP A 8 25.84 9.80 -8.02
N THR A 9 25.39 9.39 -6.83
CA THR A 9 26.15 8.45 -5.99
C THR A 9 26.25 7.09 -6.65
N ILE A 10 27.20 6.26 -6.23
CA ILE A 10 27.36 4.92 -6.79
C ILE A 10 26.10 4.07 -6.58
N THR A 11 25.45 4.16 -5.42
CA THR A 11 24.16 3.47 -5.20
C THR A 11 23.06 3.99 -6.14
N GLN A 12 22.96 5.31 -6.37
CA GLN A 12 21.99 5.86 -7.33
C GLN A 12 22.24 5.37 -8.76
N VAL A 13 23.51 5.26 -9.15
CA VAL A 13 23.88 4.67 -10.46
C VAL A 13 23.44 3.21 -10.52
N LYS A 14 23.68 2.42 -9.47
CA LYS A 14 23.24 1.02 -9.40
C LYS A 14 21.71 0.89 -9.54
N GLU A 15 20.94 1.71 -8.82
CA GLU A 15 19.48 1.76 -8.93
C GLU A 15 19.03 2.09 -10.36
N LYS A 16 19.61 3.13 -10.99
CA LYS A 16 19.31 3.49 -12.38
C LYS A 16 19.63 2.35 -13.35
N CYS A 17 20.74 1.62 -13.12
CA CYS A 17 21.12 0.44 -13.92
C CYS A 17 20.11 -0.69 -13.75
N LEU A 18 19.65 -0.95 -12.52
CA LEU A 18 18.62 -1.94 -12.24
C LEU A 18 17.30 -1.59 -12.91
N ASP A 19 16.87 -0.32 -12.87
CA ASP A 19 15.65 0.12 -13.54
C ASP A 19 15.73 -0.02 -15.06
N ALA A 20 16.91 0.18 -15.65
CA ALA A 20 17.13 0.00 -17.09
C ALA A 20 17.15 -1.48 -17.50
N ILE A 21 17.84 -2.34 -16.74
CA ILE A 21 18.00 -3.77 -17.04
C ILE A 21 16.69 -4.53 -16.76
N TYR A 22 16.03 -4.23 -15.65
CA TYR A 22 14.84 -4.94 -15.16
C TYR A 22 13.55 -4.16 -15.38
N ARG A 23 13.50 -3.30 -16.41
CA ARG A 23 12.36 -2.39 -16.68
C ARG A 23 11.00 -3.09 -16.73
N THR A 24 10.96 -4.32 -17.20
CA THR A 24 9.75 -5.14 -17.36
C THR A 24 9.54 -6.17 -16.25
N THR A 25 10.41 -6.19 -15.23
CA THR A 25 10.36 -7.15 -14.13
C THR A 25 9.75 -6.49 -12.89
N PRO A 26 8.82 -7.13 -12.15
CA PRO A 26 8.29 -6.61 -10.89
C PRO A 26 9.39 -6.32 -9.86
N TYR A 27 9.24 -5.27 -9.05
CA TYR A 27 10.33 -4.80 -8.18
C TYR A 27 10.77 -5.87 -7.16
N SER A 28 9.82 -6.60 -6.56
CA SER A 28 10.08 -7.67 -5.59
C SER A 28 10.99 -8.80 -6.10
N ARG A 29 11.11 -8.97 -7.42
CA ARG A 29 11.92 -10.02 -8.07
C ARG A 29 13.29 -9.53 -8.53
N ARG A 30 13.61 -8.25 -8.32
CA ARG A 30 14.89 -7.66 -8.75
C ARG A 30 15.95 -7.85 -7.65
N PRO A 31 17.23 -8.01 -8.02
CA PRO A 31 18.32 -8.01 -7.04
C PRO A 31 18.44 -6.64 -6.36
N SER A 32 18.86 -6.63 -5.10
CA SER A 32 19.06 -5.38 -4.36
C SER A 32 20.34 -4.67 -4.80
N ALA A 33 20.31 -3.33 -4.90
CA ALA A 33 21.51 -2.53 -5.18
C ALA A 33 22.62 -2.72 -4.12
N LEU A 34 22.26 -3.18 -2.92
CA LEU A 34 23.19 -3.50 -1.83
C LEU A 34 23.96 -4.82 -2.07
N GLU A 35 23.38 -5.75 -2.81
CA GLU A 35 23.93 -7.07 -3.13
C GLU A 35 24.80 -7.05 -4.39
N LEU A 36 24.86 -5.90 -5.08
CA LEU A 36 25.61 -5.73 -6.31
C LEU A 36 26.79 -4.77 -6.14
N ASP A 37 27.88 -5.08 -6.80
CA ASP A 37 29.01 -4.19 -7.03
C ASP A 37 28.87 -3.54 -8.41
N LEU A 38 29.21 -2.25 -8.47
CA LEU A 38 29.30 -1.50 -9.72
C LEU A 38 30.76 -1.45 -10.16
N GLU A 39 31.01 -1.85 -11.39
CA GLU A 39 32.37 -2.05 -11.86
C GLU A 39 32.63 -1.27 -13.11
N TRP A 40 33.67 -0.46 -13.05
CA TRP A 40 34.19 0.22 -14.20
C TRP A 40 35.23 -0.64 -14.90
N ARG A 41 34.94 -1.03 -16.14
CA ARG A 41 35.83 -1.77 -17.02
C ARG A 41 36.63 -0.77 -17.85
N THR A 42 37.86 -0.50 -17.45
CA THR A 42 38.76 0.49 -18.06
C THR A 42 39.63 -0.09 -19.17
N GLY A 43 39.11 -1.09 -19.91
CA GLY A 43 39.85 -1.76 -20.98
C GLY A 43 41.20 -2.28 -20.50
N VAL A 44 42.29 -1.66 -20.99
CA VAL A 44 43.69 -2.05 -20.72
C VAL A 44 44.07 -1.87 -19.24
N SER A 45 43.39 -1.00 -18.49
CA SER A 45 43.71 -0.68 -17.09
C SER A 45 42.98 -1.57 -16.06
N GLY A 46 42.24 -2.59 -16.50
CA GLY A 46 41.60 -3.57 -15.64
C GLY A 46 40.17 -3.23 -15.21
N ARG A 47 39.81 -3.67 -13.99
CA ARG A 47 38.47 -3.60 -13.40
C ARG A 47 38.56 -2.83 -12.09
N LEU A 48 37.78 -1.77 -11.95
CA LEU A 48 37.68 -1.00 -10.70
C LEU A 48 36.27 -1.11 -10.14
N VAL A 49 36.14 -1.60 -8.91
CA VAL A 49 34.88 -1.60 -8.17
C VAL A 49 34.66 -0.21 -7.58
N LEU A 50 33.51 0.39 -7.88
CA LEU A 50 33.10 1.70 -7.36
C LEU A 50 32.18 1.47 -6.16
N GLN A 51 32.35 2.28 -5.12
CA GLN A 51 31.53 2.20 -3.89
C GLN A 51 31.20 3.61 -3.39
N ASP A 52 30.08 3.74 -2.69
CA ASP A 52 29.65 5.01 -2.09
C ASP A 52 30.68 5.55 -1.07
N LEU A 53 31.37 4.64 -0.38
CA LEU A 53 32.46 4.92 0.54
C LEU A 53 33.54 3.85 0.35
N ASP A 54 34.75 4.28 -0.01
CA ASP A 54 35.94 3.45 -0.10
C ASP A 54 37.20 4.19 0.43
N VAL A 55 38.38 3.59 0.25
CA VAL A 55 39.68 4.17 0.64
C VAL A 55 40.01 5.49 -0.08
N THR A 56 39.35 5.78 -1.21
CA THR A 56 39.54 7.01 -1.98
C THR A 56 38.62 8.14 -1.53
N THR A 57 37.64 7.85 -0.66
CA THR A 57 36.69 8.84 -0.14
C THR A 57 37.43 9.96 0.57
N LYS A 58 37.20 11.19 0.12
CA LYS A 58 37.88 12.36 0.68
C LYS A 58 37.28 12.73 2.05
N PRO A 59 38.08 12.69 3.14
CA PRO A 59 37.67 13.30 4.39
C PRO A 59 37.73 14.81 4.27
N GLU A 60 36.72 15.49 4.79
CA GLU A 60 36.64 16.94 4.82
C GLU A 60 36.78 17.48 6.26
N PRO A 61 37.24 18.73 6.43
CA PRO A 61 37.29 19.40 7.72
C PRO A 61 35.95 19.36 8.46
N GLY A 62 35.99 19.29 9.79
CA GLY A 62 34.79 19.21 10.63
C GLY A 62 34.18 17.80 10.73
N GLY A 63 34.94 16.77 10.38
CA GLY A 63 34.52 15.38 10.55
C GLY A 63 33.45 14.95 9.56
N TRP A 64 33.52 15.41 8.31
CA TRP A 64 32.58 15.03 7.26
C TRP A 64 33.24 14.17 6.18
N LYS A 65 32.46 13.30 5.55
CA LYS A 65 32.82 12.58 4.32
C LYS A 65 31.71 12.76 3.29
N ARG A 66 32.11 13.10 2.07
CA ARG A 66 31.19 13.17 0.92
C ARG A 66 31.04 11.79 0.29
N LEU A 67 29.82 11.37 0.00
CA LEU A 67 29.58 10.16 -0.78
C LEU A 67 30.25 10.25 -2.16
N ASN A 68 30.90 9.17 -2.56
CA ASN A 68 31.53 9.08 -3.87
C ASN A 68 30.48 9.09 -4.99
N THR A 69 30.79 9.81 -6.06
CA THR A 69 29.96 9.92 -7.27
C THR A 69 30.74 9.50 -8.51
N LEU A 70 30.09 9.42 -9.67
CA LEU A 70 30.82 9.20 -10.94
C LEU A 70 31.88 10.28 -11.20
N ALA A 71 31.60 11.54 -10.82
CA ALA A 71 32.56 12.63 -10.91
C ALA A 71 33.77 12.44 -9.98
N HIS A 72 33.59 11.86 -8.80
CA HIS A 72 34.70 11.55 -7.87
C HIS A 72 35.72 10.62 -8.52
N TYR A 73 35.24 9.56 -9.17
CA TYR A 73 36.08 8.61 -9.90
C TYR A 73 36.49 9.07 -11.31
N LYS A 74 36.05 10.26 -11.74
CA LYS A 74 36.30 10.82 -13.08
C LYS A 74 35.92 9.86 -14.20
N VAL A 75 34.80 9.14 -14.04
CA VAL A 75 34.31 8.20 -15.05
C VAL A 75 33.97 8.99 -16.32
N PRO A 76 34.60 8.67 -17.48
CA PRO A 76 34.37 9.40 -18.72
C PRO A 76 33.00 9.06 -19.32
N ASN A 77 32.53 9.93 -20.22
CA ASN A 77 31.36 9.63 -21.04
C ASN A 77 31.57 8.34 -21.83
N ASN A 78 30.51 7.54 -21.99
CA ASN A 78 30.53 6.23 -22.65
C ASN A 78 31.43 5.16 -21.98
N ALA A 79 31.77 5.34 -20.70
CA ALA A 79 32.45 4.30 -19.93
C ALA A 79 31.63 2.99 -19.86
N SER A 80 32.33 1.86 -19.93
CA SER A 80 31.72 0.54 -19.75
C SER A 80 31.59 0.21 -18.26
N LEU A 81 30.36 0.20 -17.76
CA LEU A 81 30.01 -0.19 -16.40
C LEU A 81 29.32 -1.56 -16.40
N ALA A 82 29.59 -2.38 -15.39
CA ALA A 82 28.93 -3.66 -15.18
C ALA A 82 28.40 -3.77 -13.74
N LEU A 83 27.20 -4.32 -13.59
CA LEU A 83 26.70 -4.79 -12.30
C LEU A 83 27.08 -6.24 -12.12
N VAL A 84 27.72 -6.57 -11.00
CA VAL A 84 28.06 -7.94 -10.65
C VAL A 84 27.53 -8.28 -9.26
N PRO A 85 27.09 -9.51 -9.00
CA PRO A 85 26.83 -9.96 -7.64
C PRO A 85 28.07 -9.76 -6.78
N LYS A 86 27.88 -9.16 -5.60
CA LYS A 86 28.91 -9.11 -4.58
C LYS A 86 29.31 -10.54 -4.27
N GLN A 87 30.58 -10.85 -4.49
CA GLN A 87 31.16 -12.05 -3.93
C GLN A 87 31.26 -11.80 -2.43
N SER A 88 30.23 -12.18 -1.67
CA SER A 88 30.38 -12.36 -0.24
C SER A 88 31.54 -13.32 -0.07
N SER A 89 32.67 -12.83 0.44
CA SER A 89 33.76 -13.67 0.88
C SER A 89 33.12 -14.76 1.74
N MET A 90 33.13 -16.01 1.28
CA MET A 90 32.60 -17.18 1.99
C MET A 90 33.33 -17.45 3.33
N TYR A 91 34.14 -16.51 3.80
CA TYR A 91 34.96 -16.58 5.00
C TYR A 91 34.22 -16.22 6.29
N ASN A 92 33.03 -15.59 6.23
CA ASN A 92 32.31 -15.20 7.46
C ASN A 92 31.29 -16.23 7.98
N LEU A 93 30.96 -17.29 7.24
CA LEU A 93 30.12 -18.39 7.76
C LEU A 93 30.93 -19.53 8.40
N SER A 94 32.21 -19.69 8.06
CA SER A 94 33.04 -20.78 8.60
C SER A 94 33.66 -20.47 9.97
N LEU A 95 33.53 -19.24 10.48
CA LEU A 95 34.05 -18.84 11.81
C LEU A 95 32.98 -18.85 12.92
N LEU A 96 31.73 -19.18 12.60
CA LEU A 96 30.63 -19.26 13.57
C LEU A 96 30.14 -20.70 13.82
N SER A 97 30.73 -21.71 13.17
CA SER A 97 30.29 -23.12 13.32
C SER A 97 31.01 -23.92 14.41
N GLU A 98 31.91 -23.32 15.20
CA GLU A 98 32.64 -24.03 16.29
C GLU A 98 32.19 -23.66 17.72
N ARG A 99 31.10 -22.90 17.89
CA ARG A 99 30.52 -22.64 19.21
C ARG A 99 29.01 -22.80 19.21
N SER A 100 28.55 -24.04 19.10
CA SER A 100 27.23 -24.43 19.60
C SER A 100 27.42 -25.22 20.89
N ASP A 101 27.07 -24.61 22.02
CA ASP A 101 26.50 -25.37 23.14
C ASP A 101 25.75 -24.43 24.09
N LYS A 102 24.45 -24.73 24.24
CA LYS A 102 23.53 -24.32 25.32
C LYS A 102 23.01 -22.88 25.29
N SER A 103 21.81 -22.69 24.74
CA SER A 103 20.61 -22.34 25.53
C SER A 103 19.44 -21.91 24.62
N SER A 104 18.30 -22.50 24.94
CA SER A 104 16.96 -22.32 24.43
C SER A 104 16.34 -20.97 24.82
N THR A 105 15.65 -20.32 23.87
CA THR A 105 14.38 -19.55 23.95
C THR A 105 14.40 -18.36 22.99
N PHE A 106 13.86 -18.51 21.77
CA PHE A 106 13.59 -17.39 20.88
C PHE A 106 12.08 -17.10 20.85
N SER A 107 11.68 -16.06 21.58
CA SER A 107 10.33 -15.48 21.50
C SER A 107 10.19 -14.70 20.20
N LEU A 108 9.26 -15.13 19.34
CA LEU A 108 8.78 -14.36 18.20
C LEU A 108 7.83 -13.26 18.71
N LYS A 109 8.29 -12.01 18.72
CA LYS A 109 7.45 -10.82 18.84
C LYS A 109 7.83 -9.81 17.75
N ASN A 110 7.34 -10.04 16.52
CA ASN A 110 7.29 -9.00 15.49
C ASN A 110 5.84 -8.82 15.06
N SER A 111 5.18 -7.81 15.63
CA SER A 111 4.00 -7.17 15.05
C SER A 111 4.36 -5.69 14.81
N PRO A 112 4.01 -5.08 13.66
CA PRO A 112 4.42 -3.73 13.33
C PRO A 112 3.50 -2.72 14.02
N THR A 113 4.03 -1.95 14.97
CA THR A 113 3.30 -0.80 15.53
C THR A 113 3.67 0.46 14.77
N LEU A 114 2.63 1.23 14.41
CA LEU A 114 2.68 2.53 13.76
C LEU A 114 3.58 3.52 14.53
N GLY A 115 4.76 3.81 13.99
CA GLY A 115 5.67 4.85 14.46
C GLY A 115 5.32 6.21 13.88
N ARG A 116 4.72 7.06 14.73
CA ARG A 116 4.47 8.49 14.53
C ARG A 116 5.77 9.24 14.24
N ALA A 117 5.70 10.16 13.28
CA ALA A 117 6.78 11.04 12.84
C ALA A 117 7.34 11.92 13.97
N PHE A 118 8.61 12.32 13.77
CA PHE A 118 9.43 13.24 14.56
C PHE A 118 10.15 12.65 15.80
N SER A 119 11.22 11.93 15.50
CA SER A 119 12.45 11.94 16.31
C SER A 119 13.64 11.79 15.35
N PRO A 120 14.75 12.53 15.53
CA PRO A 120 15.91 12.41 14.65
C PRO A 120 16.53 11.03 14.88
N GLY A 121 16.22 10.11 13.96
CA GLY A 121 16.71 8.75 13.97
C GLY A 121 18.24 8.74 13.89
N LYS A 122 18.87 8.23 14.95
CA LYS A 122 20.21 7.66 14.87
C LYS A 122 20.13 6.43 13.97
N GLU A 123 20.34 6.62 12.68
CA GLU A 123 20.74 5.52 11.81
C GLU A 123 22.16 5.09 12.21
N SER A 124 22.28 3.78 12.41
CA SER A 124 23.42 3.08 12.98
C SER A 124 24.63 3.02 12.04
N SER A 125 25.81 3.03 12.68
CA SER A 125 27.15 2.67 12.18
C SER A 125 27.98 3.75 11.47
N SER A 126 28.51 4.69 12.25
CA SER A 126 29.79 5.34 11.91
C SER A 126 30.87 4.87 12.88
N ASP A 127 31.45 3.70 12.63
CA ASP A 127 32.66 3.20 13.33
C ASP A 127 33.92 4.04 12.99
N SER A 128 33.75 5.27 12.51
CA SER A 128 34.82 6.15 12.03
C SER A 128 34.72 7.60 12.50
N GLY A 129 33.72 7.98 13.31
CA GLY A 129 33.59 9.35 13.83
C GLY A 129 33.26 10.43 12.78
N TYR A 130 33.12 10.07 11.50
CA TYR A 130 32.76 10.99 10.42
C TYR A 130 31.26 10.97 10.14
N LYS A 131 30.67 12.15 9.91
CA LYS A 131 29.32 12.35 9.40
C LYS A 131 29.31 12.30 7.86
N ILE A 132 28.24 11.79 7.25
CA ILE A 132 28.16 11.57 5.79
C ILE A 132 27.22 12.59 5.15
N TYR A 133 27.56 13.09 3.96
CA TYR A 133 26.67 13.93 3.15
C TYR A 133 26.89 13.68 1.64
N HIS A 134 25.97 14.16 0.80
CA HIS A 134 26.08 14.04 -0.66
C HIS A 134 26.20 15.41 -1.36
N LEU A 135 25.08 16.10 -1.56
CA LEU A 135 25.03 17.42 -2.21
C LEU A 135 24.84 18.56 -1.23
N VAL A 136 24.16 18.32 -0.10
CA VAL A 136 23.84 19.34 0.92
C VAL A 136 24.35 18.87 2.27
N LYS A 137 25.08 19.73 3.00
CA LYS A 137 25.49 19.47 4.38
C LYS A 137 24.38 19.91 5.35
N PRO A 138 23.98 19.07 6.31
CA PRO A 138 22.93 19.42 7.28
C PRO A 138 23.18 20.71 8.10
N HIS A 139 24.43 21.15 8.29
CA HIS A 139 24.74 22.36 9.07
C HIS A 139 24.69 23.67 8.25
N ASP A 140 24.69 23.60 6.92
CA ASP A 140 24.64 24.82 6.09
C ASP A 140 23.27 25.51 6.13
N HIS A 141 22.20 24.82 6.58
CA HIS A 141 20.89 25.43 6.79
C HIS A 141 20.74 26.16 8.12
N TYR A 142 21.49 25.79 9.17
CA TYR A 142 21.28 26.38 10.50
C TYR A 142 21.97 27.75 10.66
N TYR A 143 23.15 27.93 10.06
CA TYR A 143 23.86 29.21 10.10
C TYR A 143 23.20 30.28 9.21
N HIS A 144 22.47 29.89 8.17
CA HIS A 144 21.72 30.84 7.34
C HIS A 144 20.44 31.38 8.00
N HIS A 145 19.92 30.74 9.06
CA HIS A 145 18.68 31.19 9.71
C HIS A 145 18.89 31.91 11.05
N GLN A 146 20.03 31.74 11.72
CA GLN A 146 20.22 32.29 13.07
C GLN A 146 21.22 33.45 13.18
N GLN A 147 22.06 33.71 12.17
CA GLN A 147 23.06 34.80 12.23
C GLN A 147 22.77 36.05 11.39
N HIS A 148 21.74 36.07 10.54
CA HIS A 148 21.41 37.23 9.69
C HIS A 148 20.18 38.03 10.14
N GLN A 149 20.02 38.26 11.45
CA GLN A 149 19.05 39.25 11.95
C GLN A 149 19.69 40.56 12.43
N ALA A 150 21.02 40.61 12.55
CA ALA A 150 21.74 41.85 12.82
C ALA A 150 22.83 42.01 11.76
N GLU A 151 22.68 43.06 10.94
CA GLU A 151 23.73 43.60 10.06
C GLU A 151 24.12 42.74 8.85
N LEU A 152 23.53 42.99 7.68
CA LEU A 152 24.23 43.07 6.39
C LEU A 152 23.28 43.42 5.22
N SER A 153 23.90 44.04 4.22
CA SER A 153 23.38 44.78 3.07
C SER A 153 22.32 44.10 2.18
N GLY A 154 21.52 44.91 1.48
CA GLY A 154 20.36 44.52 0.68
C GLY A 154 20.59 43.53 -0.48
N ALA A 155 21.83 43.16 -0.80
CA ALA A 155 22.15 42.24 -1.90
C ALA A 155 21.96 40.74 -1.56
N GLU A 156 22.14 40.33 -0.30
CA GLU A 156 21.98 38.91 0.10
C GLU A 156 20.52 38.51 0.33
N ARG A 157 19.65 39.47 0.70
CA ARG A 157 18.18 39.26 0.73
C ARG A 157 17.60 39.01 -0.67
N LEU A 158 18.20 39.61 -1.70
CA LEU A 158 17.90 39.33 -3.10
C LEU A 158 18.40 37.93 -3.49
N GLY A 159 19.56 37.49 -3.00
CA GLY A 159 20.06 36.12 -3.22
C GLY A 159 19.14 35.01 -2.67
N GLY A 160 18.66 35.15 -1.43
CA GLY A 160 17.70 34.19 -0.84
C GLY A 160 16.33 34.17 -1.55
N LYS A 161 15.83 35.34 -1.97
CA LYS A 161 14.58 35.46 -2.76
C LYS A 161 14.75 34.92 -4.19
N MET A 162 15.85 35.25 -4.88
CA MET A 162 16.13 34.74 -6.22
C MET A 162 16.33 33.22 -6.23
N VAL A 163 16.96 32.65 -5.19
CA VAL A 163 17.08 31.20 -5.02
C VAL A 163 15.69 30.56 -4.85
N SER A 164 14.79 31.17 -4.06
CA SER A 164 13.40 30.69 -3.92
C SER A 164 12.58 30.81 -5.21
N GLU A 165 12.81 31.83 -6.03
CA GLU A 165 12.14 32.03 -7.33
C GLU A 165 12.61 31.05 -8.41
N ILE A 166 13.91 30.70 -8.41
CA ILE A 166 14.45 29.63 -9.28
C ILE A 166 13.81 28.28 -8.94
N TYR A 167 13.61 27.99 -7.65
CA TYR A 167 12.92 26.77 -7.24
C TYR A 167 11.44 26.79 -7.63
N LEU A 168 10.76 27.94 -7.54
CA LEU A 168 9.38 28.06 -8.00
C LEU A 168 9.23 27.80 -9.50
N THR A 169 10.13 28.31 -10.32
CA THR A 169 10.14 28.05 -11.77
C THR A 169 10.31 26.55 -12.06
N ARG A 170 11.21 25.87 -11.33
CA ARG A 170 11.38 24.40 -11.45
C ARG A 170 10.14 23.62 -11.02
N LEU A 171 9.44 24.07 -9.97
CA LEU A 171 8.17 23.50 -9.53
C LEU A 171 7.09 23.65 -10.60
N LEU A 172 6.98 24.84 -11.20
CA LEU A 172 6.04 25.11 -12.30
C LEU A 172 6.34 24.26 -13.54
N THR A 173 7.62 24.12 -13.93
CA THR A 173 8.01 23.25 -15.04
C THR A 173 7.67 21.79 -14.77
N THR A 174 7.96 21.30 -13.56
CA THR A 174 7.62 19.93 -13.14
C THR A 174 6.11 19.71 -13.16
N LYS A 175 5.35 20.67 -12.60
CA LYS A 175 3.88 20.64 -12.63
C LYS A 175 3.35 20.62 -14.05
N GLY A 176 3.84 21.49 -14.93
CA GLY A 176 3.45 21.52 -16.34
C GLY A 176 3.73 20.19 -17.06
N THR A 177 4.84 19.53 -16.74
CA THR A 177 5.19 18.22 -17.31
C THR A 177 4.27 17.10 -16.83
N LEU A 178 3.84 17.16 -15.56
CA LEU A 178 2.98 16.15 -14.94
C LEU A 178 1.48 16.43 -15.10
N GLN A 179 1.10 17.64 -15.54
CA GLN A 179 -0.28 18.13 -15.56
C GLN A 179 -1.25 17.12 -16.16
N LYS A 180 -0.97 16.65 -17.39
CA LYS A 180 -1.84 15.71 -18.10
C LYS A 180 -2.02 14.40 -17.34
N PHE A 181 -0.97 13.87 -16.69
CA PHE A 181 -1.08 12.64 -15.91
C PHE A 181 -1.93 12.82 -14.65
N VAL A 182 -1.90 14.01 -14.04
CA VAL A 182 -2.76 14.35 -12.90
C VAL A 182 -4.21 14.50 -13.34
N GLU A 183 -4.45 15.18 -14.47
CA GLU A 183 -5.79 15.33 -15.05
C GLU A 183 -6.38 13.98 -15.46
N ASP A 184 -5.64 13.15 -16.20
CA ASP A 184 -6.06 11.81 -16.61
C ASP A 184 -6.41 10.93 -15.38
N LEU A 185 -5.67 11.08 -14.27
CA LEU A 185 -5.95 10.37 -13.02
C LEU A 185 -7.24 10.89 -12.37
N PHE A 186 -7.42 12.20 -12.27
CA PHE A 186 -8.59 12.80 -11.62
C PHE A 186 -9.86 12.52 -12.44
N GLU A 187 -9.78 12.60 -13.75
CA GLU A 187 -10.87 12.24 -14.66
C GLU A 187 -11.23 10.75 -14.52
N ALA A 188 -10.24 9.86 -14.41
CA ALA A 188 -10.51 8.44 -14.18
C ALA A 188 -11.15 8.15 -12.81
N ILE A 189 -10.84 8.94 -11.78
CA ILE A 189 -11.43 8.82 -10.43
C ILE A 189 -12.85 9.38 -10.39
N PHE A 190 -13.09 10.54 -11.01
CA PHE A 190 -14.36 11.28 -10.96
C PHE A 190 -15.15 11.13 -12.27
N SER A 191 -15.29 9.90 -12.76
CA SER A 191 -16.10 9.57 -13.93
C SER A 191 -17.02 8.39 -13.65
N THR A 192 -18.25 8.45 -14.16
CA THR A 192 -19.24 7.36 -14.10
C THR A 192 -19.07 6.35 -15.24
N ALA A 193 -18.37 6.74 -16.31
CA ALA A 193 -18.06 5.91 -17.45
C ALA A 193 -16.69 6.30 -18.04
N HIS A 194 -15.63 5.60 -17.66
CA HIS A 194 -14.30 5.85 -18.18
C HIS A 194 -13.87 4.71 -19.13
N ARG A 195 -13.62 5.04 -20.40
CA ARG A 195 -13.16 4.09 -21.44
C ARG A 195 -14.03 2.84 -21.62
N GLY A 196 -15.35 2.98 -21.44
CA GLY A 196 -16.32 1.89 -21.59
C GLY A 196 -16.54 1.05 -20.33
N ASN A 197 -15.82 1.34 -19.23
CA ASN A 197 -16.09 0.72 -17.93
C ASN A 197 -17.18 1.50 -17.19
N THR A 198 -18.16 0.80 -16.65
CA THR A 198 -19.21 1.37 -15.80
C THR A 198 -18.71 1.61 -14.38
N LEU A 199 -19.31 2.58 -13.69
CA LEU A 199 -19.08 2.82 -12.26
C LEU A 199 -19.23 1.52 -11.43
N PRO A 200 -18.33 1.24 -10.48
CA PRO A 200 -18.51 0.15 -9.52
C PRO A 200 -19.84 0.24 -8.74
N LEU A 201 -20.58 -0.88 -8.69
CA LEU A 201 -21.91 -0.96 -8.06
C LEU A 201 -21.90 -0.48 -6.60
N CYS A 202 -20.85 -0.81 -5.85
CA CYS A 202 -20.72 -0.43 -4.45
C CYS A 202 -20.68 1.09 -4.22
N ILE A 203 -20.19 1.88 -5.17
CA ILE A 203 -20.15 3.34 -5.05
C ILE A 203 -21.56 3.90 -5.14
N LYS A 204 -22.32 3.52 -6.17
CA LYS A 204 -23.72 3.94 -6.34
C LYS A 204 -24.54 3.53 -5.13
N TYR A 205 -24.46 2.26 -4.72
CA TYR A 205 -25.20 1.74 -3.57
C TYR A 205 -24.88 2.50 -2.27
N MET A 206 -23.60 2.80 -2.01
CA MET A 206 -23.20 3.56 -0.82
C MET A 206 -23.63 5.03 -0.87
N TYR A 207 -23.60 5.65 -2.04
CA TYR A 207 -24.01 7.05 -2.20
C TYR A 207 -25.53 7.22 -2.10
N ASP A 208 -26.31 6.29 -2.66
CA ASP A 208 -27.76 6.25 -2.49
C ASP A 208 -28.12 6.06 -1.00
N PHE A 209 -27.42 5.17 -0.29
CA PHE A 209 -27.60 5.03 1.16
C PHE A 209 -27.37 6.35 1.91
N MET A 210 -26.34 7.13 1.55
CA MET A 210 -26.10 8.44 2.18
C MET A 210 -27.21 9.45 1.88
N ASP A 211 -27.70 9.46 0.63
CA ASP A 211 -28.79 10.33 0.20
C ASP A 211 -30.09 9.98 0.96
N ASP A 212 -30.40 8.68 1.10
CA ASP A 212 -31.55 8.18 1.86
C ASP A 212 -31.43 8.49 3.36
N GLN A 213 -30.25 8.32 3.96
CA GLN A 213 -30.03 8.68 5.37
C GLN A 213 -30.20 10.19 5.60
N ALA A 214 -29.71 11.03 4.69
CA ALA A 214 -29.91 12.46 4.77
C ALA A 214 -31.41 12.83 4.70
N ALA A 215 -32.14 12.22 3.77
CA ALA A 215 -33.59 12.43 3.62
C ALA A 215 -34.37 11.97 4.86
N GLN A 216 -34.06 10.78 5.41
CA GLN A 216 -34.71 10.23 6.61
C GLN A 216 -34.53 11.13 7.84
N HIS A 217 -33.40 11.82 7.95
CA HIS A 217 -33.10 12.74 9.04
C HIS A 217 -33.47 14.21 8.74
N GLY A 218 -34.12 14.48 7.60
CA GLY A 218 -34.56 15.84 7.24
C GLY A 218 -33.41 16.80 6.90
N ILE A 219 -32.25 16.27 6.49
CA ILE A 219 -31.09 17.08 6.08
C ILE A 219 -31.32 17.54 4.65
N VAL A 220 -31.60 18.84 4.48
CA VAL A 220 -31.89 19.47 3.18
C VAL A 220 -30.66 20.12 2.53
N ASP A 221 -29.59 20.33 3.30
CA ASP A 221 -28.37 20.97 2.83
C ASP A 221 -27.53 19.99 1.99
N PRO A 222 -27.37 20.24 0.67
CA PRO A 222 -26.59 19.35 -0.20
C PRO A 222 -25.09 19.34 0.15
N GLU A 223 -24.56 20.36 0.82
CA GLU A 223 -23.15 20.40 1.22
C GLU A 223 -22.82 19.34 2.27
N VAL A 224 -23.78 18.99 3.13
CA VAL A 224 -23.60 17.95 4.15
C VAL A 224 -23.39 16.59 3.49
N VAL A 225 -24.24 16.26 2.51
CA VAL A 225 -24.18 15.01 1.77
C VAL A 225 -22.93 14.95 0.88
N HIS A 226 -22.59 16.07 0.22
CA HIS A 226 -21.32 16.21 -0.50
C HIS A 226 -20.12 15.90 0.40
N THR A 227 -20.15 16.42 1.64
CA THR A 227 -19.10 16.18 2.64
C THR A 227 -19.05 14.72 3.08
N TRP A 228 -20.18 14.04 3.24
CA TRP A 228 -20.23 12.60 3.55
C TRP A 228 -19.65 11.74 2.42
N LYS A 229 -20.03 12.02 1.16
CA LYS A 229 -19.52 11.33 -0.03
C LYS A 229 -18.01 11.53 -0.18
N SER A 230 -17.52 12.74 0.07
CA SER A 230 -16.08 13.07 0.04
C SER A 230 -15.29 12.41 1.16
N ASN A 231 -15.81 12.43 2.39
CA ASN A 231 -15.17 11.84 3.57
C ASN A 231 -15.18 10.31 3.60
N SER A 232 -16.07 9.67 2.83
CA SER A 232 -16.20 8.21 2.78
C SER A 232 -15.29 7.57 1.74
N LEU A 233 -15.17 8.16 0.54
CA LEU A 233 -14.46 7.54 -0.58
C LEU A 233 -13.21 8.33 -1.01
N PRO A 234 -13.29 9.53 -1.63
CA PRO A 234 -12.09 10.25 -2.09
C PRO A 234 -11.03 10.46 -1.01
N LEU A 235 -11.43 10.91 0.18
CA LEU A 235 -10.47 11.28 1.23
C LEU A 235 -9.91 10.09 2.01
N ARG A 236 -10.57 8.92 1.98
CA ARG A 236 -10.15 7.71 2.71
C ARG A 236 -9.44 6.72 1.81
N PHE A 237 -9.99 6.50 0.62
CA PHE A 237 -9.50 5.51 -0.32
C PHE A 237 -8.52 6.16 -1.32
N TRP A 238 -8.97 7.13 -2.11
CA TRP A 238 -8.17 7.66 -3.22
C TRP A 238 -6.94 8.46 -2.75
N VAL A 239 -7.08 9.35 -1.77
CA VAL A 239 -5.94 10.06 -1.16
C VAL A 239 -4.89 9.07 -0.64
N ASN A 240 -5.33 7.96 -0.04
CA ASN A 240 -4.41 6.96 0.50
C ASN A 240 -3.66 6.22 -0.61
N LEU A 241 -4.34 5.81 -1.70
CA LEU A 241 -3.71 5.12 -2.82
C LEU A 241 -2.76 6.02 -3.62
N ILE A 242 -3.09 7.30 -3.80
CA ILE A 242 -2.20 8.27 -4.46
C ILE A 242 -0.90 8.45 -3.66
N LYS A 243 -1.01 8.55 -2.32
CA LYS A 243 0.17 8.66 -1.45
C LYS A 243 0.97 7.35 -1.38
N ASN A 244 0.29 6.22 -1.51
CA ASN A 244 0.87 4.89 -1.31
C ASN A 244 0.66 3.98 -2.54
N PRO A 245 1.24 4.31 -3.72
CA PRO A 245 1.05 3.51 -4.93
C PRO A 245 1.61 2.09 -4.83
N HIS A 246 2.54 1.85 -3.91
CA HIS A 246 3.08 0.52 -3.57
C HIS A 246 2.06 -0.43 -2.91
N PHE A 247 0.89 0.06 -2.51
CA PHE A 247 -0.23 -0.80 -2.08
C PHE A 247 -0.93 -1.47 -3.26
N VAL A 248 -0.81 -0.90 -4.46
CA VAL A 248 -1.46 -1.41 -5.68
C VAL A 248 -0.45 -2.07 -6.61
N PHE A 249 0.77 -1.50 -6.70
CA PHE A 249 1.79 -1.93 -7.64
C PHE A 249 3.02 -2.50 -6.93
N ASP A 250 3.66 -3.50 -7.56
CA ASP A 250 4.96 -4.03 -7.12
C ASP A 250 6.09 -3.07 -7.52
N ILE A 251 6.20 -1.98 -6.76
CA ILE A 251 7.17 -0.90 -6.89
C ILE A 251 7.87 -0.64 -5.55
N PRO A 252 9.08 -0.05 -5.53
CA PRO A 252 9.69 0.36 -4.28
C PRO A 252 8.83 1.41 -3.58
N ARG A 253 8.90 1.46 -2.24
CA ARG A 253 8.30 2.56 -1.49
C ARG A 253 8.83 3.90 -2.04
N PRO A 254 7.95 4.83 -2.47
CA PRO A 254 8.33 5.99 -3.26
C PRO A 254 8.87 7.15 -2.41
N ALA A 255 9.77 6.89 -1.45
CA ALA A 255 10.27 7.89 -0.50
C ALA A 255 10.88 9.13 -1.18
N LYS A 256 11.52 8.95 -2.34
CA LYS A 256 12.13 10.04 -3.13
C LYS A 256 11.09 11.02 -3.73
N ILE A 257 9.85 10.56 -3.92
CA ILE A 257 8.75 11.34 -4.54
C ILE A 257 7.55 11.50 -3.60
N GLU A 258 7.67 11.12 -2.33
CA GLU A 258 6.57 11.17 -1.35
C GLU A 258 5.98 12.58 -1.21
N GLY A 259 6.84 13.60 -1.24
CA GLY A 259 6.42 15.00 -1.24
C GLY A 259 5.59 15.35 -2.48
N CYS A 260 6.00 14.90 -3.68
CA CYS A 260 5.26 15.13 -4.93
C CYS A 260 3.88 14.47 -4.90
N LEU A 261 3.81 13.20 -4.47
CA LEU A 261 2.54 12.47 -4.34
C LEU A 261 1.63 13.11 -3.29
N SER A 262 2.20 13.63 -2.20
CA SER A 262 1.45 14.34 -1.18
C SER A 262 0.85 15.66 -1.69
N VAL A 263 1.55 16.38 -2.57
CA VAL A 263 0.99 17.58 -3.23
C VAL A 263 -0.21 17.20 -4.10
N VAL A 264 -0.09 16.15 -4.94
CA VAL A 264 -1.20 15.68 -5.79
C VAL A 264 -2.39 15.22 -4.95
N ALA A 265 -2.14 14.47 -3.88
CA ALA A 265 -3.19 14.01 -2.97
C ALA A 265 -3.88 15.17 -2.24
N GLN A 266 -3.13 16.21 -1.86
CA GLN A 266 -3.71 17.43 -1.29
C GLN A 266 -4.56 18.17 -2.31
N THR A 267 -4.13 18.24 -3.58
CA THR A 267 -4.94 18.84 -4.65
C THR A 267 -6.27 18.09 -4.83
N LEU A 268 -6.27 16.75 -4.78
CA LEU A 268 -7.52 15.97 -4.82
C LEU A 268 -8.42 16.28 -3.61
N MET A 269 -7.82 16.38 -2.42
CA MET A 269 -8.55 16.75 -1.20
C MET A 269 -9.18 18.13 -1.30
N ASP A 270 -8.44 19.12 -1.76
CA ASP A 270 -8.91 20.50 -1.95
C ASP A 270 -10.03 20.58 -3.02
N SER A 271 -10.02 19.64 -3.99
CA SER A 271 -11.03 19.53 -5.05
C SER A 271 -12.35 18.98 -4.51
N CYS A 272 -12.32 18.26 -3.39
CA CYS A 272 -13.51 17.73 -2.70
C CYS A 272 -14.05 18.69 -1.62
N SER A 273 -13.48 19.89 -1.48
CA SER A 273 -13.94 20.89 -0.51
C SER A 273 -14.96 21.83 -1.15
N THR A 274 -16.08 22.08 -0.46
CA THR A 274 -17.07 23.10 -0.87
C THR A 274 -16.59 24.52 -0.56
N GLN A 275 -15.63 24.69 0.36
CA GLN A 275 -15.12 26.01 0.75
C GLN A 275 -13.99 26.48 -0.16
N ASP A 276 -14.04 27.74 -0.59
CA ASP A 276 -12.97 28.35 -1.39
C ASP A 276 -11.62 28.39 -0.67
N PRO A 277 -10.52 28.10 -1.38
CA PRO A 277 -9.22 28.17 -0.77
C PRO A 277 -8.89 29.63 -0.48
N GLN A 278 -8.77 29.99 0.80
CA GLN A 278 -8.16 31.27 1.16
C GLN A 278 -6.66 31.21 0.84
N LEU A 279 -6.27 31.87 -0.24
CA LEU A 279 -4.89 31.96 -0.71
C LEU A 279 -4.33 33.32 -0.33
N THR A 280 -3.30 33.30 0.50
CA THR A 280 -2.54 34.47 0.93
C THR A 280 -1.10 34.37 0.43
N LYS A 281 -0.34 35.46 0.54
CA LYS A 281 1.11 35.46 0.22
C LYS A 281 1.91 34.47 1.07
N ASP A 282 1.37 34.09 2.23
CA ASP A 282 1.98 33.13 3.16
C ASP A 282 1.49 31.69 2.93
N SER A 283 0.63 31.47 1.92
CA SER A 283 0.17 30.12 1.58
C SER A 283 1.32 29.26 1.06
N PRO A 284 1.38 27.96 1.43
CA PRO A 284 2.42 27.07 0.96
C PRO A 284 2.48 27.01 -0.58
N SER A 285 3.70 26.92 -1.13
CA SER A 285 3.90 26.87 -2.59
C SER A 285 3.15 25.72 -3.25
N SER A 286 2.98 24.58 -2.55
CA SER A 286 2.18 23.44 -3.02
C SER A 286 0.71 23.78 -3.25
N LYS A 287 0.12 24.63 -2.41
CA LYS A 287 -1.28 25.08 -2.52
C LYS A 287 -1.43 26.10 -3.67
N LEU A 288 -0.45 26.99 -3.82
CA LEU A 288 -0.42 27.96 -4.92
C LEU A 288 -0.22 27.30 -6.29
N LEU A 289 0.46 26.16 -6.34
CA LEU A 289 0.84 25.48 -7.58
C LEU A 289 -0.38 25.01 -8.41
N PHE A 290 -1.45 24.57 -7.74
CA PHE A 290 -2.69 24.07 -8.35
C PHE A 290 -3.90 24.99 -8.10
N ALA A 291 -3.69 26.17 -7.52
CA ALA A 291 -4.74 27.13 -7.17
C ALA A 291 -5.67 27.50 -8.32
N ARG A 292 -5.14 27.56 -9.56
CA ARG A 292 -5.96 27.90 -10.74
C ARG A 292 -6.82 26.73 -11.18
N ASP A 293 -6.30 25.51 -11.09
CA ASP A 293 -6.95 24.31 -11.62
C ASP A 293 -8.03 23.76 -10.67
N ILE A 294 -7.97 24.15 -9.39
CA ILE A 294 -8.87 23.64 -8.34
C ILE A 294 -10.36 23.88 -8.62
N HIS A 295 -10.68 25.01 -9.25
CA HIS A 295 -12.07 25.36 -9.60
C HIS A 295 -12.63 24.35 -10.61
N SER A 296 -11.85 24.02 -11.64
CA SER A 296 -12.24 23.03 -12.64
C SER A 296 -12.37 21.62 -12.04
N TYR A 297 -11.47 21.24 -11.13
CA TYR A 297 -11.57 19.94 -10.46
C TYR A 297 -12.79 19.83 -9.53
N ARG A 298 -13.19 20.92 -8.86
CA ARG A 298 -14.45 20.94 -8.09
C ARG A 298 -15.66 20.73 -8.96
N GLU A 299 -15.73 21.40 -10.11
CA GLU A 299 -16.81 21.17 -11.07
C GLU A 299 -16.86 19.71 -11.56
N TRP A 300 -15.71 19.01 -11.62
CA TRP A 300 -15.68 17.58 -11.93
C TRP A 300 -16.25 16.73 -10.79
N VAL A 301 -15.89 17.03 -9.54
CA VAL A 301 -16.41 16.33 -8.36
C VAL A 301 -17.91 16.53 -8.20
N GLU A 302 -18.40 17.76 -8.34
CA GLU A 302 -19.83 18.09 -8.27
C GLU A 302 -20.62 17.35 -9.33
N ARG A 303 -20.16 17.40 -10.59
CA ARG A 303 -20.76 16.66 -11.71
C ARG A 303 -20.74 15.16 -11.46
N TYR A 304 -19.63 14.61 -10.96
CA TYR A 304 -19.54 13.20 -10.63
C TYR A 304 -20.60 12.78 -9.61
N TYR A 305 -20.79 13.54 -8.52
CA TYR A 305 -21.82 13.23 -7.54
C TYR A 305 -23.24 13.35 -8.10
N MET A 306 -23.49 14.32 -8.98
CA MET A 306 -24.77 14.43 -9.70
C MET A 306 -25.01 13.25 -10.63
N ASP A 307 -24.02 12.90 -11.47
CA ASP A 307 -24.13 11.81 -12.44
C ASP A 307 -24.35 10.48 -11.71
N VAL A 308 -23.65 10.22 -10.60
CA VAL A 308 -23.85 9.00 -9.79
C VAL A 308 -25.27 8.97 -9.21
N ARG A 309 -25.78 10.09 -8.70
CA ARG A 309 -27.16 10.17 -8.18
C ARG A 309 -28.17 9.83 -9.27
N ASP A 310 -27.95 10.30 -10.48
CA ASP A 310 -28.88 10.13 -11.61
C ASP A 310 -28.78 8.74 -12.26
N LEU A 311 -27.82 7.89 -11.87
CA LEU A 311 -27.78 6.47 -12.25
C LEU A 311 -28.99 5.69 -11.68
N PRO A 312 -29.41 4.59 -12.34
CA PRO A 312 -30.44 3.71 -11.82
C PRO A 312 -30.13 3.21 -10.41
N VAL A 313 -31.15 3.16 -9.55
CA VAL A 313 -31.04 2.60 -8.20
C VAL A 313 -30.71 1.11 -8.29
N ILE A 314 -29.79 0.66 -7.44
CA ILE A 314 -29.37 -0.74 -7.35
C ILE A 314 -30.28 -1.46 -6.35
N SER A 315 -30.83 -2.61 -6.73
CA SER A 315 -31.63 -3.41 -5.82
C SER A 315 -30.77 -4.15 -4.79
N ASP A 316 -31.31 -4.39 -3.59
CA ASP A 316 -30.64 -5.22 -2.57
C ASP A 316 -30.30 -6.60 -3.11
N GLN A 317 -31.12 -7.16 -4.00
CA GLN A 317 -30.87 -8.45 -4.62
C GLN A 317 -29.60 -8.44 -5.48
N ASP A 318 -29.45 -7.43 -6.33
CA ASP A 318 -28.29 -7.29 -7.21
C ASP A 318 -27.00 -7.01 -6.41
N MET A 319 -27.10 -6.14 -5.39
CA MET A 319 -25.96 -5.85 -4.53
C MET A 319 -25.53 -7.08 -3.72
N ASN A 320 -26.48 -7.85 -3.19
CA ASN A 320 -26.17 -9.10 -2.50
C ASN A 320 -25.56 -10.14 -3.45
N ALA A 321 -26.05 -10.26 -4.68
CA ALA A 321 -25.46 -11.15 -5.68
C ALA A 321 -24.00 -10.77 -5.98
N PHE A 322 -23.72 -9.47 -6.14
CA PHE A 322 -22.36 -8.95 -6.30
C PHE A 322 -21.47 -9.31 -5.10
N LEU A 323 -21.91 -9.07 -3.87
CA LEU A 323 -21.14 -9.36 -2.65
C LEU A 323 -20.89 -10.86 -2.43
N VAL A 324 -21.83 -11.72 -2.79
CA VAL A 324 -21.67 -13.19 -2.73
C VAL A 324 -20.59 -13.64 -3.70
N GLU A 325 -20.59 -13.10 -4.93
CA GLU A 325 -19.59 -13.45 -5.93
C GLU A 325 -18.19 -12.98 -5.51
N GLU A 326 -18.05 -11.75 -5.02
CA GLU A 326 -16.78 -11.26 -4.45
C GLU A 326 -16.29 -12.12 -3.27
N SER A 327 -17.20 -12.49 -2.35
CA SER A 327 -16.87 -13.36 -1.21
C SER A 327 -16.39 -14.74 -1.66
N ARG A 328 -17.00 -15.29 -2.72
CA ARG A 328 -16.62 -16.57 -3.31
C ARG A 328 -15.23 -16.51 -3.94
N GLN A 329 -14.89 -15.42 -4.63
CA GLN A 329 -13.59 -15.24 -5.27
C GLN A 329 -12.43 -15.12 -4.26
N GLN A 330 -12.69 -14.56 -3.08
CA GLN A 330 -11.67 -14.27 -2.08
C GLN A 330 -11.57 -15.33 -0.96
N LEU A 331 -12.32 -16.43 -1.04
CA LEU A 331 -12.50 -17.40 0.06
C LEU A 331 -11.18 -18.00 0.58
N THR A 332 -10.19 -18.19 -0.30
CA THR A 332 -8.91 -18.83 0.02
C THR A 332 -7.75 -17.85 0.22
N GLU A 333 -8.00 -16.55 0.04
CA GLU A 333 -6.94 -15.53 0.06
C GLU A 333 -6.50 -15.15 1.49
N PHE A 334 -7.38 -15.34 2.49
CA PHE A 334 -7.16 -14.87 3.85
C PHE A 334 -7.24 -15.98 4.91
N ASN A 335 -6.33 -15.94 5.89
CA ASN A 335 -6.39 -16.83 7.06
C ASN A 335 -7.39 -16.30 8.10
N VAL A 336 -8.64 -16.75 8.00
CA VAL A 336 -9.73 -16.36 8.91
C VAL A 336 -9.43 -16.74 10.37
N LEU A 337 -8.84 -17.92 10.61
CA LEU A 337 -8.52 -18.36 11.99
C LEU A 337 -7.47 -17.47 12.64
N GLY A 338 -6.47 -17.02 11.88
CA GLY A 338 -5.49 -16.05 12.35
C GLY A 338 -6.13 -14.71 12.73
N ALA A 339 -7.01 -14.20 11.88
CA ALA A 339 -7.75 -12.96 12.15
C ALA A 339 -8.65 -13.07 13.39
N LEU A 340 -9.35 -14.21 13.56
CA LEU A 340 -10.18 -14.47 14.75
C LEU A 340 -9.35 -14.54 16.03
N ASN A 341 -8.16 -15.14 15.98
CA ASN A 341 -7.26 -15.19 17.14
C ASN A 341 -6.77 -13.79 17.54
N GLU A 342 -6.43 -12.93 16.57
CA GLU A 342 -6.09 -11.54 16.85
C GLU A 342 -7.30 -10.75 17.40
N LEU A 343 -8.50 -10.99 16.85
CA LEU A 343 -9.73 -10.35 17.32
C LEU A 343 -10.08 -10.76 18.76
N TYR A 344 -9.87 -12.04 19.12
CA TYR A 344 -10.16 -12.54 20.47
C TYR A 344 -9.33 -11.82 21.55
N LYS A 345 -8.15 -11.28 21.22
CA LYS A 345 -7.36 -10.49 22.17
C LYS A 345 -8.14 -9.29 22.71
N TYR A 346 -8.88 -8.61 21.84
CA TYR A 346 -9.76 -7.50 22.23
C TYR A 346 -10.96 -8.00 23.03
N VAL A 347 -11.55 -9.13 22.63
CA VAL A 347 -12.66 -9.75 23.37
C VAL A 347 -12.25 -10.06 24.80
N ASN A 348 -11.08 -10.66 25.00
CA ASN A 348 -10.58 -10.98 26.33
C ASN A 348 -10.25 -9.72 27.13
N GLN A 349 -9.69 -8.69 26.49
CA GLN A 349 -9.37 -7.42 27.13
C GLN A 349 -10.61 -6.67 27.64
N TYR A 350 -11.71 -6.71 26.89
CA TYR A 350 -12.92 -5.94 27.17
C TYR A 350 -14.12 -6.83 27.58
N LYS A 351 -13.84 -8.01 28.13
CA LYS A 351 -14.86 -9.04 28.36
C LYS A 351 -16.03 -8.59 29.24
N GLU A 352 -15.75 -7.85 30.30
CA GLU A 352 -16.78 -7.38 31.24
C GLU A 352 -17.67 -6.32 30.57
N GLN A 353 -17.08 -5.39 29.83
CA GLN A 353 -17.84 -4.35 29.12
C GLN A 353 -18.68 -4.94 28.00
N LEU A 354 -18.14 -5.92 27.26
CA LEU A 354 -18.87 -6.63 26.21
C LEU A 354 -20.05 -7.43 26.78
N LEU A 355 -19.84 -8.14 27.89
CA LEU A 355 -20.92 -8.89 28.53
C LEU A 355 -22.03 -7.97 29.04
N ALA A 356 -21.67 -6.87 29.71
CA ALA A 356 -22.64 -5.88 30.19
C ALA A 356 -23.46 -5.30 29.04
N ALA A 357 -22.82 -4.94 27.91
CA ALA A 357 -23.52 -4.43 26.73
C ALA A 357 -24.48 -5.47 26.12
N LEU A 358 -24.09 -6.75 26.09
CA LEU A 358 -24.95 -7.84 25.62
C LEU A 358 -26.13 -8.12 26.56
N GLU A 359 -25.98 -7.87 27.86
CA GLU A 359 -27.05 -8.01 28.86
C GLU A 359 -28.02 -6.82 28.86
N GLU A 360 -27.54 -5.62 28.53
CA GLU A 360 -28.38 -4.43 28.41
C GLU A 360 -29.31 -4.53 27.19
N ASP A 361 -28.76 -4.94 26.03
CA ASP A 361 -29.49 -5.04 24.78
C ASP A 361 -30.57 -6.14 24.79
N GLU A 362 -31.81 -5.75 24.48
CA GLU A 362 -32.97 -6.65 24.47
C GLU A 362 -32.86 -7.72 23.37
N PHE A 363 -32.35 -7.34 22.19
CA PHE A 363 -32.17 -8.27 21.08
C PHE A 363 -31.14 -9.36 21.44
N SER A 364 -30.03 -8.95 22.06
CA SER A 364 -28.97 -9.86 22.51
C SER A 364 -29.45 -10.85 23.58
N ARG A 365 -30.23 -10.38 24.56
CA ARG A 365 -30.86 -11.25 25.57
C ARG A 365 -31.84 -12.24 24.95
N ARG A 366 -32.71 -11.77 24.05
CA ARG A 366 -33.69 -12.62 23.36
C ARG A 366 -33.03 -13.75 22.56
N ASN A 367 -31.87 -13.48 21.98
CA ASN A 367 -31.08 -14.45 21.19
C ASN A 367 -30.04 -15.23 22.01
N ARG A 368 -30.03 -15.07 23.35
CA ARG A 368 -29.09 -15.71 24.29
C ARG A 368 -27.62 -15.46 23.94
N LEU A 369 -27.29 -14.30 23.39
CA LEU A 369 -25.91 -13.93 23.05
C LEU A 369 -24.98 -13.83 24.28
N PRO A 370 -25.41 -13.30 25.45
CA PRO A 370 -24.57 -13.31 26.66
C PRO A 370 -24.11 -14.71 27.06
N ALA A 371 -25.03 -15.69 27.03
CA ALA A 371 -24.73 -17.07 27.39
C ALA A 371 -23.74 -17.71 26.39
N LYS A 372 -23.92 -17.46 25.08
CA LYS A 372 -22.98 -17.91 24.04
C LYS A 372 -21.60 -17.27 24.19
N PHE A 373 -21.54 -16.00 24.58
CA PHE A 373 -20.29 -15.29 24.85
C PHE A 373 -19.52 -15.93 26.01
N VAL A 374 -20.18 -16.17 27.15
CA VAL A 374 -19.56 -16.84 28.31
C VAL A 374 -19.11 -18.26 27.96
N GLN A 375 -19.89 -19.01 27.18
CA GLN A 375 -19.50 -20.34 26.71
C GLN A 375 -18.24 -20.29 25.85
N MET A 376 -18.17 -19.36 24.89
CA MET A 376 -16.97 -19.15 24.07
C MET A 376 -15.75 -18.86 24.96
N GLN A 377 -15.88 -18.00 25.98
CA GLN A 377 -14.77 -17.68 26.89
C GLN A 377 -14.26 -18.91 27.64
N ARG A 378 -15.15 -19.73 28.20
CA ARG A 378 -14.76 -20.96 28.90
C ARG A 378 -13.99 -21.93 28.01
N ILE A 379 -14.40 -22.05 26.75
CA ILE A 379 -13.70 -22.90 25.76
C ILE A 379 -12.28 -22.38 25.52
N PHE A 380 -12.11 -21.07 25.37
CA PHE A 380 -10.80 -20.44 25.14
C PHE A 380 -9.91 -20.40 26.39
N ASP A 381 -10.49 -20.32 27.58
CA ASP A 381 -9.79 -20.37 28.87
C ASP A 381 -9.41 -21.82 29.28
N GLY A 382 -9.82 -22.82 28.49
CA GLY A 382 -9.45 -24.23 28.66
C GLY A 382 -10.27 -24.98 29.69
N GLU A 383 -11.39 -24.40 30.16
CA GLU A 383 -12.20 -24.95 31.26
C GLU A 383 -13.13 -26.11 30.84
N GLU A 384 -13.30 -26.38 29.53
CA GLU A 384 -14.17 -27.45 29.02
C GLU A 384 -13.45 -28.73 28.52
N GLN A 385 -12.15 -28.91 28.76
CA GLN A 385 -11.48 -30.21 28.46
C GLN A 385 -11.62 -31.29 29.55
N GLN A 386 -12.41 -31.07 30.60
CA GLN A 386 -12.69 -32.09 31.64
C GLN A 386 -14.18 -32.24 31.95
N SER A 387 -14.95 -32.76 30.99
CA SER A 387 -16.24 -33.39 31.29
C SER A 387 -16.62 -34.48 30.28
N THR A 388 -15.74 -35.45 30.06
CA THR A 388 -16.19 -36.78 29.62
C THR A 388 -16.89 -37.46 30.80
N THR A 389 -18.21 -37.41 30.86
CA THR A 389 -19.00 -38.33 31.71
C THR A 389 -19.25 -39.63 30.94
N PRO A 390 -19.02 -40.81 31.53
CA PRO A 390 -19.18 -42.09 30.85
C PRO A 390 -20.66 -42.44 30.67
N ALA A 391 -20.94 -43.12 29.56
CA ALA A 391 -22.22 -43.73 29.26
C ALA A 391 -22.64 -44.73 30.35
N LEU A 392 -23.87 -44.59 30.85
CA LEU A 392 -24.63 -45.71 31.42
C LEU A 392 -26.06 -45.67 30.86
N ALA A 393 -26.34 -46.69 30.06
CA ALA A 393 -27.64 -47.00 29.50
C ALA A 393 -28.59 -47.51 30.59
N VAL A 394 -29.82 -46.99 30.63
CA VAL A 394 -31.00 -47.71 31.14
C VAL A 394 -32.24 -47.33 30.32
N GLY A 395 -32.64 -48.27 29.45
CA GLY A 395 -34.00 -48.75 29.14
C GLY A 395 -35.26 -47.88 29.22
N SER A 396 -35.96 -47.88 28.07
CA SER A 396 -37.44 -47.98 27.91
C SER A 396 -38.25 -46.69 28.17
N SER A 397 -39.24 -46.25 27.39
CA SER A 397 -40.18 -46.89 26.46
C SER A 397 -40.85 -45.81 25.58
N MET A 398 -41.44 -46.26 24.46
CA MET A 398 -42.33 -45.59 23.49
C MET A 398 -43.19 -44.40 23.96
N ILE A 399 -43.46 -43.44 23.06
CA ILE A 399 -44.78 -43.20 22.43
C ILE A 399 -44.63 -42.14 21.32
N ASN A 400 -45.06 -42.54 20.13
CA ASN A 400 -45.31 -41.71 18.97
C ASN A 400 -46.73 -41.13 19.08
N THR A 401 -46.91 -39.80 18.99
CA THR A 401 -48.19 -39.24 18.53
C THR A 401 -47.97 -37.90 17.84
N ASN A 402 -48.46 -37.83 16.59
CA ASN A 402 -48.79 -36.62 15.87
C ASN A 402 -49.51 -35.60 16.76
N ASN A 403 -49.18 -34.31 16.60
CA ASN A 403 -50.24 -33.30 16.50
C ASN A 403 -49.79 -32.08 15.71
N ASN A 404 -50.61 -31.79 14.70
CA ASN A 404 -50.63 -30.65 13.84
C ASN A 404 -51.34 -29.49 14.58
N SER A 405 -50.77 -28.29 14.59
CA SER A 405 -51.55 -27.05 14.79
C SER A 405 -50.77 -25.82 14.32
N ASN A 406 -51.40 -25.14 13.37
CA ASN A 406 -51.10 -23.80 12.86
C ASN A 406 -50.82 -22.78 13.96
N ASN A 407 -49.82 -21.92 13.74
CA ASN A 407 -50.02 -20.49 13.96
C ASN A 407 -49.06 -19.64 13.11
N ASN A 408 -49.67 -18.71 12.38
CA ASN A 408 -49.05 -17.72 11.51
C ASN A 408 -48.46 -16.54 12.31
N ASN A 409 -47.56 -15.82 11.63
CA ASN A 409 -47.02 -14.47 11.88
C ASN A 409 -45.73 -14.37 12.72
N ASN A 410 -44.59 -14.18 12.03
CA ASN A 410 -43.92 -12.87 11.97
C ASN A 410 -42.64 -12.88 11.10
N ASN A 411 -42.49 -11.81 10.32
CA ASN A 411 -41.30 -11.27 9.66
C ASN A 411 -40.02 -12.11 9.72
N SER A 412 -39.72 -12.78 8.60
CA SER A 412 -38.44 -13.41 8.35
C SER A 412 -37.49 -12.38 7.72
N TYR A 413 -36.48 -11.94 8.48
CA TYR A 413 -35.22 -11.51 7.88
C TYR A 413 -34.54 -12.76 7.31
N PRO A 414 -33.96 -12.72 6.10
CA PRO A 414 -33.34 -13.89 5.52
C PRO A 414 -32.14 -14.31 6.37
N SER A 415 -32.13 -15.60 6.71
CA SER A 415 -31.04 -16.24 7.43
C SER A 415 -29.75 -16.13 6.61
N ASN A 416 -28.69 -15.62 7.24
CA ASN A 416 -27.36 -15.53 6.67
C ASN A 416 -26.89 -16.92 6.17
N PRO A 417 -26.57 -17.14 4.89
CA PRO A 417 -26.25 -18.47 4.37
C PRO A 417 -24.84 -18.98 4.75
N TYR A 418 -24.08 -18.25 5.56
CA TYR A 418 -22.70 -18.58 5.89
C TYR A 418 -22.50 -19.31 7.24
N ILE A 419 -23.47 -20.14 7.65
CA ILE A 419 -23.18 -21.22 8.61
C ILE A 419 -22.81 -22.45 7.78
N VAL A 420 -21.51 -22.60 7.53
CA VAL A 420 -20.95 -23.86 7.03
C VAL A 420 -21.25 -24.94 8.07
N SER A 421 -22.09 -25.90 7.70
CA SER A 421 -22.36 -27.12 8.47
C SER A 421 -21.03 -27.80 8.85
N GLN A 422 -20.93 -28.23 10.11
CA GLN A 422 -19.76 -28.84 10.76
C GLN A 422 -19.27 -30.19 10.17
N SER A 423 -19.61 -30.55 8.92
CA SER A 423 -19.43 -31.92 8.42
C SER A 423 -18.43 -32.13 7.28
N THR A 424 -17.58 -31.15 6.91
CA THR A 424 -16.56 -31.37 5.84
C THR A 424 -15.15 -30.86 6.14
N LEU A 425 -14.68 -30.97 7.38
CA LEU A 425 -13.24 -30.86 7.69
C LEU A 425 -12.68 -32.25 8.03
N LYS A 426 -12.39 -33.05 6.99
CA LYS A 426 -11.51 -34.21 7.14
C LYS A 426 -10.06 -33.72 7.15
N VAL A 427 -9.46 -33.83 8.33
CA VAL A 427 -8.03 -33.69 8.61
C VAL A 427 -7.22 -34.58 7.66
N ILE A 428 -6.31 -34.00 6.89
CA ILE A 428 -5.22 -34.74 6.23
C ILE A 428 -3.91 -34.30 6.89
N ASN A 429 -3.33 -35.23 7.65
CA ASN A 429 -1.99 -35.15 8.22
C ASN A 429 -0.93 -35.35 7.11
N PRO A 430 0.18 -34.59 7.07
CA PRO A 430 1.28 -34.90 6.18
C PRO A 430 2.33 -35.76 6.90
N SER A 431 2.60 -36.95 6.39
CA SER A 431 3.85 -37.65 6.67
C SER A 431 4.38 -38.37 5.42
N SER A 432 5.68 -38.14 5.17
CA SER A 432 6.65 -38.89 4.36
C SER A 432 6.44 -39.09 2.85
N SER A 433 7.16 -38.26 2.08
CA SER A 433 8.12 -38.61 1.00
C SER A 433 7.92 -39.88 0.17
N SER A 434 7.82 -39.71 -1.16
CA SER A 434 8.78 -40.32 -2.11
C SER A 434 8.65 -39.73 -3.52
N SER A 435 9.83 -39.58 -4.11
CA SER A 435 10.23 -39.07 -5.42
C SER A 435 9.92 -40.01 -6.58
N SER A 436 9.58 -39.45 -7.75
CA SER A 436 10.17 -39.89 -9.04
C SER A 436 9.77 -38.97 -10.21
N SER A 437 10.77 -38.66 -11.01
CA SER A 437 10.85 -37.81 -12.19
C SER A 437 10.75 -38.60 -13.52
N ASN A 438 10.76 -37.85 -14.63
CA ASN A 438 11.03 -38.20 -16.05
C ASN A 438 9.79 -38.43 -16.96
N GLN A 439 9.51 -37.51 -17.89
CA GLN A 439 10.08 -37.27 -19.25
C GLN A 439 9.39 -38.13 -20.34
N HIS A 440 8.81 -37.50 -21.37
CA HIS A 440 9.29 -37.43 -22.77
C HIS A 440 8.16 -37.18 -23.81
N THR A 441 8.39 -36.22 -24.72
CA THR A 441 8.14 -36.15 -26.20
C THR A 441 7.11 -37.09 -26.87
N GLY A 442 6.39 -36.76 -27.95
CA GLY A 442 6.49 -35.74 -29.00
C GLY A 442 5.65 -36.19 -30.23
N ASP A 443 5.46 -35.27 -31.18
CA ASP A 443 5.22 -35.41 -32.64
C ASP A 443 4.01 -36.17 -33.23
N ASN A 444 3.24 -35.44 -34.08
CA ASN A 444 3.01 -35.64 -35.54
C ASN A 444 1.58 -35.19 -35.96
N VAL A 445 1.40 -34.15 -36.79
CA VAL A 445 1.53 -34.06 -38.28
C VAL A 445 0.34 -34.65 -39.06
N ASN A 446 -0.46 -33.78 -39.71
CA ASN A 446 -0.89 -33.79 -41.13
C ASN A 446 -2.02 -32.76 -41.35
N ASN A 447 -1.81 -31.65 -42.07
CA ASN A 447 -1.85 -31.47 -43.54
C ASN A 447 -3.21 -31.71 -44.23
N ASN A 448 -3.81 -30.61 -44.72
CA ASN A 448 -4.36 -30.43 -46.08
C ASN A 448 -4.83 -28.96 -46.22
N THR A 449 -4.08 -28.03 -46.84
CA THR A 449 -4.01 -27.68 -48.29
C THR A 449 -5.34 -27.41 -49.01
N SER A 450 -5.58 -26.14 -49.32
CA SER A 450 -6.13 -25.59 -50.58
C SER A 450 -6.09 -24.06 -50.49
N SER A 451 -5.04 -23.42 -51.03
CA SER A 451 -4.94 -22.87 -52.40
C SER A 451 -5.60 -21.50 -52.63
N SER A 452 -4.72 -20.48 -52.63
CA SER A 452 -4.62 -19.38 -53.63
C SER A 452 -5.72 -18.30 -53.66
N MET A 453 -5.46 -16.99 -53.83
CA MET A 453 -4.45 -16.31 -54.63
C MET A 453 -4.08 -14.92 -54.05
N ASN A 454 -2.86 -14.50 -54.41
CA ASN A 454 -2.30 -13.14 -54.45
C ASN A 454 -3.31 -12.03 -54.82
N SER A 455 -3.15 -10.82 -54.26
CA SER A 455 -2.36 -9.73 -54.90
C SER A 455 -2.53 -8.36 -54.23
N SER A 456 -1.40 -7.65 -54.06
CA SER A 456 -1.19 -6.20 -54.29
C SER A 456 -1.73 -5.18 -53.28
N GLN A 457 -0.83 -4.44 -52.59
CA GLN A 457 -0.39 -3.05 -52.87
C GLN A 457 -1.50 -2.01 -52.61
N ALA A 458 -1.41 -1.13 -51.60
CA ALA A 458 -0.56 0.07 -51.43
C ALA A 458 -1.37 1.37 -51.65
N PHE A 459 -1.02 2.40 -50.85
CA PHE A 459 -1.52 3.79 -50.78
C PHE A 459 -2.89 3.99 -50.07
N ALA A 460 -3.06 4.96 -49.16
CA ALA A 460 -2.31 6.19 -48.87
C ALA A 460 -2.20 6.45 -47.35
#